data_AF-A0A955Y3B2-F1
#
_entry.id   AF-A0A955Y3B2-F1
#
_cell.length_a   1.000
_cell.length_b   1.000
_cell.length_c   1.000
_cell.angle_alpha   90.00
_cell.angle_beta   90.00
_cell.angle_gamma   90.00
#
_symmetry.space_group_name_H-M   'P 1'
#
loop_
_entity.id
_entity.type
_entity.pdbx_description
1 polymer ?
#
loop_
_entity_poly.entity_id
_entity_poly.type
_entity_poly.pdbx_seq_one_letter_code
_entity_poly.pdbx_strand_id
1 'polypeptide(L)'
;MLWTLAALAAETPENDAAEEVIVYSDLRRRTDRETPVSTTVVTQETIARRNATHLEEVLNTAPNLNFSMGSSRARFFQIRGIGERSQFAEPLNPSVGLVIDGIDMTGLGTVAGLADARQVEILRGPQGTLYGANALAGLIRITTNDPSDTFEAEGTVGAANYDTLDVRAVASVPLSPTVGVRVAASHLQSDGFYTNDYLKRDNTMGRDELTVRGKLVWEASPRLAARLTAFHARAQNGYDAFSFDNDRTTISDQPGHDDQITTGMGAEAAWTTPAATLE
;
A
#
# COMPACT_ATOMS: atom_id res chain seq x y z
N MET A 1 27.04 25.53 -8.05
CA MET A 1 27.84 26.17 -6.99
C MET A 1 27.33 25.60 -5.68
N LEU A 2 28.00 24.56 -5.18
CA LEU A 2 27.60 23.79 -4.00
C LEU A 2 28.10 24.47 -2.72
N TRP A 3 27.27 24.47 -1.69
CA TRP A 3 27.71 24.62 -0.31
C TRP A 3 26.97 23.60 0.56
N THR A 4 27.71 22.72 1.21
CA THR A 4 27.23 21.90 2.33
C THR A 4 28.29 22.02 3.42
N LEU A 5 27.91 22.44 4.62
CA LEU A 5 28.83 22.56 5.75
C LEU A 5 28.38 21.71 6.94
N ALA A 6 29.33 20.86 7.33
CA ALA A 6 29.67 20.33 8.65
C ALA A 6 28.76 19.33 9.38
N ALA A 7 29.39 18.17 9.59
CA ALA A 7 29.08 17.02 10.41
C ALA A 7 28.77 17.30 11.89
N LEU A 8 27.87 16.48 12.44
CA LEU A 8 27.89 16.00 13.82
C LEU A 8 28.21 14.50 13.77
N ALA A 9 29.19 14.06 14.55
CA ALA A 9 29.51 12.65 14.72
C ALA A 9 28.34 11.97 15.43
N ALA A 10 27.64 11.07 14.71
CA ALA A 10 26.75 10.10 15.32
C ALA A 10 27.61 8.88 15.70
N GLU A 11 27.70 8.62 17.00
CA GLU A 11 28.16 7.35 17.52
C GLU A 11 27.17 6.29 17.00
N THR A 12 27.62 5.42 16.10
CA THR A 12 26.79 4.34 15.57
C THR A 12 26.51 3.36 16.70
N PRO A 13 25.27 3.22 17.19
CA PRO A 13 24.98 2.10 18.06
C PRO A 13 25.13 0.83 17.23
N GLU A 14 26.08 -0.01 17.63
CA GLU A 14 26.28 -1.37 17.15
C GLU A 14 25.04 -2.19 17.54
N ASN A 15 23.97 -2.08 16.76
CA ASN A 15 22.79 -2.92 16.89
C ASN A 15 22.93 -4.12 15.96
N ASP A 16 23.79 -5.06 16.36
CA ASP A 16 24.11 -6.29 15.63
C ASP A 16 23.09 -7.43 15.88
N ALA A 17 21.89 -7.07 16.38
CA ALA A 17 20.70 -7.89 16.24
C ALA A 17 19.95 -7.38 15.01
N ALA A 18 20.06 -8.10 13.90
CA ALA A 18 19.26 -7.83 12.70
C ALA A 18 17.80 -7.61 13.12
N GLU A 19 17.28 -6.40 12.91
CA GLU A 19 15.89 -6.05 13.28
C GLU A 19 14.94 -7.12 12.77
N GLU A 20 14.22 -7.72 13.71
CA GLU A 20 13.34 -8.82 13.41
C GLU A 20 12.05 -8.29 12.79
N VAL A 21 11.82 -8.67 11.53
CA VAL A 21 10.65 -8.20 10.78
C VAL A 21 9.46 -9.10 11.10
N ILE A 22 8.43 -8.50 11.72
CA ILE A 22 7.19 -9.19 12.05
C ILE A 22 6.28 -9.27 10.83
N VAL A 23 5.77 -10.46 10.53
CA VAL A 23 4.81 -10.73 9.45
C VAL A 23 3.40 -10.76 10.05
N TYR A 24 2.57 -9.80 9.67
CA TYR A 24 1.19 -9.67 10.13
C TYR A 24 0.24 -10.64 9.39
N SER A 25 0.61 -11.09 8.19
CA SER A 25 -0.25 -11.95 7.34
C SER A 25 -0.51 -13.34 7.90
N ASP A 26 0.36 -13.88 8.75
CA ASP A 26 0.22 -15.22 9.34
C ASP A 26 -0.76 -15.26 10.53
N LEU A 27 -1.37 -14.12 10.89
CA LEU A 27 -2.29 -13.93 12.03
C LEU A 27 -1.69 -14.22 13.42
N ARG A 28 -0.55 -14.91 13.50
CA ARG A 28 0.19 -15.22 14.73
C ARG A 28 1.33 -14.25 15.02
N ARG A 29 1.55 -13.25 14.14
CA ARG A 29 2.60 -12.22 14.25
C ARG A 29 3.98 -12.85 14.51
N ARG A 30 4.38 -13.74 13.60
CA ARG A 30 5.69 -14.39 13.61
C ARG A 30 6.69 -13.59 12.81
N THR A 31 7.94 -13.95 12.99
CA THR A 31 9.07 -13.33 12.32
C THR A 31 9.14 -13.85 10.88
N ASP A 32 9.77 -13.12 9.98
CA ASP A 32 9.95 -13.55 8.59
C ASP A 32 10.69 -14.89 8.49
N ARG A 33 11.63 -15.16 9.43
CA ARG A 33 12.37 -16.42 9.55
C ARG A 33 11.53 -17.60 10.04
N GLU A 34 10.54 -17.35 10.90
CA GLU A 34 9.65 -18.37 11.45
C GLU A 34 8.42 -18.65 10.58
N THR A 35 8.15 -17.78 9.61
CA THR A 35 7.02 -17.92 8.71
C THR A 35 7.27 -19.08 7.73
N PRO A 36 6.40 -20.11 7.69
CA PRO A 36 6.64 -21.34 6.92
C PRO A 36 6.37 -21.16 5.41
N VAL A 37 6.26 -19.91 4.96
CA VAL A 37 5.94 -19.52 3.58
C VAL A 37 7.00 -18.56 3.09
N SER A 38 7.34 -18.68 1.81
CA SER A 38 8.26 -17.77 1.12
C SER A 38 7.71 -16.35 1.12
N THR A 39 8.25 -15.52 2.01
CA THR A 39 7.75 -14.16 2.27
C THR A 39 8.78 -13.13 1.84
N THR A 40 8.32 -11.97 1.38
CA THR A 40 9.12 -10.77 1.21
C THR A 40 8.43 -9.65 1.96
N VAL A 41 9.17 -8.91 2.77
CA VAL A 41 8.64 -7.74 3.49
C VAL A 41 9.37 -6.49 3.01
N VAL A 42 8.61 -5.53 2.49
CA VAL A 42 9.09 -4.20 2.15
C VAL A 42 8.82 -3.29 3.34
N THR A 43 9.87 -2.85 4.03
CA THR A 43 9.79 -2.03 5.23
C THR A 43 9.42 -0.57 4.93
N GLN A 44 8.88 0.14 5.92
CA GLN A 44 8.63 1.59 5.85
C GLN A 44 9.85 2.37 5.37
N GLU A 45 11.04 2.03 5.87
CA GLU A 45 12.29 2.67 5.44
C GLU A 45 12.56 2.46 3.94
N THR A 46 12.28 1.27 3.41
CA THR A 46 12.45 0.98 1.99
C THR A 46 11.42 1.70 1.13
N ILE A 47 10.16 1.79 1.60
CA ILE A 47 9.09 2.57 0.95
C ILE A 47 9.49 4.05 0.89
N ALA A 48 9.93 4.61 2.02
CA ALA A 48 10.35 6.01 2.13
C ALA A 48 11.58 6.32 1.27
N ARG A 49 12.64 5.49 1.31
CA ARG A 49 13.84 5.68 0.47
C ARG A 49 13.53 5.67 -1.03
N ARG A 50 12.50 4.95 -1.45
CA ARG A 50 12.03 4.91 -2.84
C ARG A 50 11.09 6.06 -3.20
N ASN A 51 10.64 6.84 -2.21
CA ASN A 51 9.51 7.77 -2.34
C ASN A 51 8.30 7.10 -2.98
N ALA A 52 8.06 5.83 -2.62
CA ALA A 52 7.02 5.04 -3.25
C ALA A 52 5.65 5.49 -2.77
N THR A 53 4.80 5.89 -3.71
CA THR A 53 3.47 6.46 -3.45
C THR A 53 2.38 5.38 -3.53
N HIS A 54 2.63 4.33 -4.31
CA HIS A 54 1.68 3.27 -4.62
C HIS A 54 2.36 1.90 -4.68
N LEU A 55 1.57 0.84 -4.50
CA LEU A 55 2.04 -0.54 -4.40
C LEU A 55 2.97 -0.97 -5.55
N GLU A 56 2.65 -0.72 -6.82
CA GLU A 56 3.50 -1.20 -7.94
C GLU A 56 4.95 -0.70 -7.89
N GLU A 57 5.20 0.44 -7.25
CA GLU A 57 6.52 1.08 -7.19
C GLU A 57 7.50 0.31 -6.27
N VAL A 58 6.96 -0.57 -5.42
CA VAL A 58 7.75 -1.44 -4.54
C VAL A 58 7.71 -2.91 -4.94
N LEU A 59 6.78 -3.33 -5.81
CA LEU A 59 6.63 -4.75 -6.17
C LEU A 59 7.85 -5.36 -6.87
N ASN A 60 8.66 -4.55 -7.56
CA ASN A 60 9.88 -5.02 -8.22
C ASN A 60 10.98 -5.49 -7.24
N THR A 61 10.80 -5.28 -5.94
CA THR A 61 11.71 -5.79 -4.90
C THR A 61 11.50 -7.28 -4.60
N ALA A 62 10.32 -7.81 -4.94
CA ALA A 62 9.97 -9.20 -4.65
C ALA A 62 10.29 -10.13 -5.85
N PRO A 63 11.01 -11.25 -5.62
CA PRO A 63 11.29 -12.21 -6.69
C PRO A 63 10.02 -12.95 -7.10
N ASN A 64 9.90 -13.24 -8.40
CA ASN A 64 8.79 -13.99 -8.99
C ASN A 64 7.43 -13.31 -8.79
N LEU A 65 7.42 -11.98 -8.70
CA LEU A 65 6.23 -11.16 -8.70
C LEU A 65 6.18 -10.33 -9.99
N ASN A 66 5.02 -10.28 -10.62
CA ASN A 66 4.72 -9.39 -11.73
C ASN A 66 3.38 -8.72 -11.46
N PHE A 67 3.09 -7.66 -12.22
CA PHE A 67 1.77 -7.08 -12.28
C PHE A 67 1.45 -6.70 -13.72
N SER A 68 0.17 -6.69 -14.04
CA SER A 68 -0.34 -6.16 -15.31
C SER A 68 -1.30 -5.03 -15.00
N MET A 69 -1.17 -3.96 -15.77
CA MET A 69 -2.11 -2.86 -15.80
C MET A 69 -2.78 -2.87 -17.18
N GLY A 70 -4.11 -2.81 -17.20
CA GLY A 70 -4.88 -2.57 -18.42
C GLY A 70 -5.37 -1.13 -18.51
N SER A 71 -4.86 -0.27 -17.62
CA SER A 71 -5.37 1.06 -17.32
C SER A 71 -4.34 1.87 -16.50
N SER A 72 -4.74 2.89 -15.73
CA SER A 72 -3.87 3.86 -15.04
C SER A 72 -3.00 3.31 -13.89
N ARG A 73 -3.41 2.25 -13.20
CA ARG A 73 -2.71 1.64 -12.05
C ARG A 73 -2.61 0.12 -12.20
N ALA A 74 -1.67 -0.49 -11.46
CA ALA A 74 -1.57 -1.94 -11.40
C ALA A 74 -2.80 -2.53 -10.69
N ARG A 75 -3.53 -3.42 -11.38
CA ARG A 75 -4.74 -4.06 -10.84
C ARG A 75 -4.59 -5.57 -10.71
N PHE A 76 -3.87 -6.21 -11.63
CA PHE A 76 -3.72 -7.65 -11.65
C PHE A 76 -2.30 -8.04 -11.25
N PHE A 77 -2.17 -8.80 -10.16
CA PHE A 77 -0.88 -9.25 -9.64
C PHE A 77 -0.67 -10.71 -10.02
N GLN A 78 0.57 -11.08 -10.38
CA GLN A 78 0.92 -12.46 -10.69
C GLN A 78 2.10 -12.90 -9.83
N ILE A 79 1.92 -14.00 -9.09
CA ILE A 79 2.94 -14.59 -8.23
C ILE A 79 3.32 -15.95 -8.82
N ARG A 80 4.61 -16.16 -9.05
CA ARG A 80 5.16 -17.40 -9.66
C ARG A 80 4.48 -17.74 -10.99
N GLY A 81 4.12 -16.71 -11.77
CA GLY A 81 3.47 -16.85 -13.07
C GLY A 81 1.97 -17.13 -13.02
N ILE A 82 1.35 -17.19 -11.84
CA ILE A 82 -0.09 -17.40 -11.67
C ILE A 82 -0.74 -16.07 -11.31
N GLY A 83 -1.74 -15.69 -12.09
CA GLY A 83 -2.54 -14.48 -11.91
C GLY A 83 -3.10 -13.97 -13.23
N GLU A 84 -4.06 -13.08 -13.14
CA GLU A 84 -4.80 -12.53 -14.25
C GLU A 84 -3.94 -11.47 -14.95
N ARG A 85 -4.11 -11.23 -16.26
CA ARG A 85 -3.38 -10.17 -16.97
C ARG A 85 -4.27 -9.02 -17.43
N SER A 86 -5.56 -9.29 -17.52
CA SER A 86 -6.60 -8.39 -18.01
C SER A 86 -7.96 -8.98 -17.65
N GLN A 87 -8.99 -8.14 -17.59
CA GLN A 87 -10.37 -8.55 -17.35
C GLN A 87 -11.28 -7.92 -18.41
N PHE A 88 -12.01 -8.76 -19.14
CA PHE A 88 -12.95 -8.32 -20.20
C PHE A 88 -14.41 -8.70 -19.91
N ALA A 89 -14.65 -9.54 -18.89
CA ALA A 89 -15.98 -9.95 -18.45
C ALA A 89 -15.98 -10.26 -16.94
N GLU A 90 -17.11 -10.05 -16.29
CA GLU A 90 -17.34 -10.33 -14.85
C GLU A 90 -18.26 -11.54 -14.64
N PRO A 91 -18.11 -12.29 -13.54
CA PRO A 91 -17.16 -12.08 -12.43
C PRO A 91 -15.80 -12.76 -12.64
N LEU A 92 -14.75 -12.18 -12.07
CA LEU A 92 -13.39 -12.74 -12.02
C LEU A 92 -13.07 -13.10 -10.57
N ASN A 93 -12.50 -14.27 -10.34
CA ASN A 93 -11.96 -14.66 -9.03
C ASN A 93 -10.44 -14.47 -9.09
N PRO A 94 -9.86 -13.39 -8.54
CA PRO A 94 -8.44 -13.13 -8.68
C PRO A 94 -7.62 -14.20 -7.95
N SER A 95 -6.47 -14.56 -8.53
CA SER A 95 -5.61 -15.61 -7.98
C SER A 95 -4.68 -15.11 -6.87
N VAL A 96 -4.42 -13.80 -6.82
CA VAL A 96 -3.57 -13.15 -5.82
C VAL A 96 -4.41 -12.21 -4.97
N GLY A 97 -4.41 -12.43 -3.66
CA GLY A 97 -5.15 -11.59 -2.73
C GLY A 97 -4.44 -10.26 -2.49
N LEU A 98 -5.21 -9.19 -2.30
CA LEU A 98 -4.70 -7.91 -1.82
C LEU A 98 -5.47 -7.52 -0.55
N VAL A 99 -4.77 -7.33 0.56
CA VAL A 99 -5.38 -6.95 1.84
C VAL A 99 -4.75 -5.66 2.34
N ILE A 100 -5.58 -4.71 2.74
CA ILE A 100 -5.11 -3.43 3.29
C ILE A 100 -5.71 -3.27 4.69
N ASP A 101 -4.85 -3.27 5.72
CA ASP A 101 -5.26 -3.21 7.14
C ASP A 101 -6.38 -4.22 7.50
N GLY A 102 -6.28 -5.44 6.96
CA GLY A 102 -7.24 -6.51 7.22
C GLY A 102 -8.52 -6.47 6.36
N ILE A 103 -8.68 -5.45 5.51
CA ILE A 103 -9.82 -5.36 4.58
C ILE A 103 -9.40 -5.97 3.23
N ASP A 104 -10.20 -6.90 2.71
CA ASP A 104 -9.97 -7.51 1.40
C ASP A 104 -10.22 -6.48 0.28
N MET A 105 -9.17 -6.18 -0.48
CA MET A 105 -9.12 -5.31 -1.66
C MET A 105 -8.74 -6.10 -2.91
N THR A 106 -8.94 -7.42 -2.91
CA THR A 106 -8.55 -8.27 -4.02
C THR A 106 -9.25 -7.83 -5.31
N GLY A 107 -8.44 -7.58 -6.36
CA GLY A 107 -8.92 -7.04 -7.64
C GLY A 107 -9.14 -5.52 -7.67
N LEU A 108 -8.89 -4.81 -6.57
CA LEU A 108 -9.04 -3.36 -6.42
C LEU A 108 -7.67 -2.66 -6.20
N GLY A 109 -6.68 -3.01 -7.03
CA GLY A 109 -5.31 -2.51 -6.89
C GLY A 109 -5.14 -0.99 -7.02
N THR A 110 -6.06 -0.28 -7.67
CA THR A 110 -6.00 1.19 -7.88
C THR A 110 -5.94 2.00 -6.59
N VAL A 111 -6.49 1.47 -5.48
CA VAL A 111 -6.51 2.17 -4.17
C VAL A 111 -5.38 1.72 -3.24
N ALA A 112 -4.38 1.02 -3.77
CA ALA A 112 -3.25 0.48 -3.00
C ALA A 112 -2.15 1.54 -2.75
N GLY A 113 -2.55 2.71 -2.27
CA GLY A 113 -1.64 3.79 -1.86
C GLY A 113 -0.79 3.41 -0.64
N LEU A 114 0.44 3.91 -0.60
CA LEU A 114 1.43 3.60 0.44
C LEU A 114 1.66 4.73 1.45
N ALA A 115 0.84 5.78 1.41
CA ALA A 115 0.90 6.83 2.43
C ALA A 115 0.68 6.23 3.82
N ASP A 116 1.60 6.52 4.74
CA ASP A 116 1.63 5.97 6.09
C ASP A 116 1.71 4.43 6.19
N ALA A 117 2.19 3.77 5.13
CA ALA A 117 2.43 2.34 5.15
C ALA A 117 3.61 1.99 6.06
N ARG A 118 3.37 1.09 7.02
CA ARG A 118 4.41 0.50 7.87
C ARG A 118 5.20 -0.54 7.09
N GLN A 119 4.50 -1.39 6.34
CA GLN A 119 5.14 -2.40 5.50
C GLN A 119 4.18 -2.97 4.45
N VAL A 120 4.78 -3.54 3.41
CA VAL A 120 4.11 -4.39 2.43
C VAL A 120 4.66 -5.81 2.56
N GLU A 121 3.79 -6.79 2.78
CA GLU A 121 4.14 -8.21 2.84
C GLU A 121 3.67 -8.92 1.58
N ILE A 122 4.53 -9.76 1.01
CA ILE A 122 4.26 -10.52 -0.20
C ILE A 122 4.51 -11.99 0.10
N LEU A 123 3.42 -12.75 0.23
CA LEU A 123 3.44 -14.18 0.53
C LEU A 123 3.30 -14.94 -0.77
N ARG A 124 4.34 -15.70 -1.12
CA ARG A 124 4.45 -16.38 -2.41
C ARG A 124 4.07 -17.85 -2.28
N GLY A 125 2.84 -18.17 -2.67
CA GLY A 125 2.24 -19.49 -2.61
C GLY A 125 0.87 -19.47 -1.92
N PRO A 126 0.10 -20.56 -2.00
CA PRO A 126 -1.31 -20.58 -1.61
C PRO A 126 -1.53 -20.13 -0.16
N GLN A 127 -2.40 -19.13 0.04
CA GLN A 127 -2.87 -18.63 1.34
C GLN A 127 -4.36 -18.89 1.57
N GLY A 128 -4.95 -19.84 0.83
CA GLY A 128 -6.39 -20.06 0.84
C GLY A 128 -6.99 -20.52 2.18
N THR A 129 -6.18 -21.09 3.08
CA THR A 129 -6.63 -21.47 4.43
C THR A 129 -6.94 -20.25 5.30
N LEU A 130 -6.20 -19.14 5.15
CA LEU A 130 -6.38 -17.94 5.96
C LEU A 130 -7.23 -16.87 5.26
N TYR A 131 -7.11 -16.76 3.93
CA TYR A 131 -7.70 -15.65 3.15
C TYR A 131 -8.71 -16.11 2.09
N GLY A 132 -9.03 -17.41 2.03
CA GLY A 132 -10.04 -17.94 1.13
C GLY A 132 -9.62 -18.07 -0.34
N ALA A 133 -10.60 -18.23 -1.22
CA ALA A 133 -10.38 -18.64 -2.61
C ALA A 133 -9.53 -17.65 -3.44
N ASN A 134 -9.50 -16.38 -3.04
CA ASN A 134 -8.83 -15.30 -3.78
C ASN A 134 -7.30 -15.23 -3.55
N ALA A 135 -6.73 -16.15 -2.78
CA ALA A 135 -5.30 -16.18 -2.46
C ALA A 135 -4.62 -17.50 -2.87
N LEU A 136 -5.00 -18.04 -4.03
CA LEU A 136 -4.49 -19.31 -4.56
C LEU A 136 -2.99 -19.24 -4.92
N ALA A 137 -2.57 -18.16 -5.57
CA ALA A 137 -1.18 -17.94 -5.99
C ALA A 137 -0.36 -17.27 -4.88
N GLY A 138 -1.00 -16.48 -4.02
CA GLY A 138 -0.37 -15.75 -2.95
C GLY A 138 -1.24 -14.63 -2.39
N LEU A 139 -0.63 -13.82 -1.54
CA LEU A 139 -1.24 -12.68 -0.87
C LEU A 139 -0.26 -11.52 -0.84
N ILE A 140 -0.76 -10.31 -1.11
CA ILE A 140 -0.08 -9.06 -0.83
C ILE A 140 -0.85 -8.37 0.29
N ARG A 141 -0.17 -8.00 1.37
CA ARG A 141 -0.77 -7.29 2.51
C ARG A 141 -0.07 -5.96 2.72
N ILE A 142 -0.84 -4.89 2.78
CA ILE A 142 -0.38 -3.56 3.19
C ILE A 142 -0.85 -3.33 4.63
N THR A 143 0.09 -3.07 5.51
CA THR A 143 -0.18 -2.71 6.91
C THR A 143 0.27 -1.27 7.10
N THR A 144 -0.64 -0.38 7.53
CA THR A 144 -0.31 1.01 7.88
C THR A 144 0.06 1.15 9.35
N ASN A 145 0.64 2.28 9.73
CA ASN A 145 1.00 2.52 11.11
C ASN A 145 -0.22 2.53 12.05
N ASP A 146 -0.04 1.93 13.22
CA ASP A 146 -0.93 2.10 14.37
C ASP A 146 -0.60 3.44 15.07
N PRO A 147 -1.50 3.97 15.91
CA PRO A 147 -1.23 5.17 16.70
C PRO A 147 0.01 5.02 17.59
N SER A 148 0.81 6.09 17.65
CA SER A 148 1.96 6.26 18.54
C SER A 148 1.50 6.55 19.98
N ASP A 149 2.34 6.16 20.95
CA ASP A 149 2.15 6.44 22.38
C ASP A 149 2.32 7.92 22.74
N THR A 150 2.87 8.70 21.81
CA THR A 150 3.06 10.14 21.94
C THR A 150 2.39 10.88 20.79
N PHE A 151 2.15 12.18 20.97
CA PHE A 151 1.66 13.01 19.87
C PHE A 151 2.72 13.07 18.76
N GLU A 152 2.33 12.71 17.56
CA GLU A 152 3.17 12.72 16.36
C GLU A 152 2.40 13.38 15.23
N ALA A 153 3.05 14.27 14.49
CA ALA A 153 2.50 14.85 13.29
C ALA A 153 3.59 14.95 12.22
N GLU A 154 3.28 14.51 11.01
CA GLU A 154 4.17 14.53 9.87
C GLU A 154 3.44 15.12 8.67
N GLY A 155 4.14 15.97 7.91
CA GLY A 155 3.64 16.51 6.65
C GLY A 155 4.73 16.44 5.60
N THR A 156 4.39 15.94 4.43
CA THR A 156 5.26 15.88 3.26
C THR A 156 4.58 16.60 2.09
N VAL A 157 5.33 17.45 1.40
CA VAL A 157 4.93 18.07 0.14
C VAL A 157 6.03 17.82 -0.88
N GLY A 158 5.67 17.21 -2.00
CA GLY A 158 6.54 16.90 -3.11
C GLY A 158 6.06 17.56 -4.39
N ALA A 159 7.02 18.04 -5.19
CA ALA A 159 6.78 18.50 -6.56
C ALA A 159 7.70 17.73 -7.51
N ALA A 160 7.19 17.32 -8.66
CA ALA A 160 7.96 16.56 -9.66
C ALA A 160 7.57 16.93 -11.09
N ASN A 161 8.21 16.30 -12.07
CA ASN A 161 7.90 16.49 -13.50
C ASN A 161 6.41 16.25 -13.80
N TYR A 162 5.95 16.76 -14.95
CA TYR A 162 4.56 16.61 -15.41
C TYR A 162 3.55 17.21 -14.43
N ASP A 163 3.88 18.41 -13.93
CA ASP A 163 3.07 19.17 -12.97
C ASP A 163 2.57 18.32 -11.79
N THR A 164 3.44 17.43 -11.32
CA THR A 164 3.09 16.50 -10.25
C THR A 164 3.19 17.19 -8.90
N LEU A 165 2.11 17.12 -8.12
CA LEU A 165 2.03 17.55 -6.73
C LEU A 165 1.63 16.36 -5.85
N ASP A 166 2.40 16.10 -4.81
CA ASP A 166 2.17 15.01 -3.86
C ASP A 166 2.15 15.56 -2.44
N VAL A 167 1.01 15.47 -1.77
CA VAL A 167 0.83 15.98 -0.41
C VAL A 167 0.43 14.82 0.48
N ARG A 168 1.17 14.61 1.58
CA ARG A 168 0.83 13.64 2.62
C ARG A 168 0.82 14.33 3.97
N ALA A 169 -0.13 13.95 4.81
CA ALA A 169 -0.22 14.43 6.17
C ALA A 169 -0.63 13.28 7.07
N VAL A 170 0.01 13.16 8.22
CA VAL A 170 -0.31 12.18 9.24
C VAL A 170 -0.31 12.85 10.60
N ALA A 171 -1.27 12.45 11.43
CA ALA A 171 -1.35 12.86 12.82
C ALA A 171 -1.73 11.65 13.68
N SER A 172 -0.98 11.45 14.76
CA SER A 172 -1.26 10.45 15.78
C SER A 172 -1.40 11.12 17.13
N VAL A 173 -2.45 10.76 17.84
CA VAL A 173 -2.83 11.35 19.13
C VAL A 173 -3.15 10.22 20.12
N PRO A 174 -2.40 10.10 21.23
CA PRO A 174 -2.82 9.29 22.36
C PRO A 174 -3.96 10.02 23.09
N LEU A 175 -5.19 9.56 22.93
CA LEU A 175 -6.36 10.14 23.62
C LEU A 175 -6.35 9.81 25.11
N SER A 176 -5.79 8.65 25.47
CA SER A 176 -5.55 8.20 26.84
C SER A 176 -4.37 7.22 26.87
N PRO A 177 -3.93 6.74 28.05
CA PRO A 177 -2.91 5.68 28.13
C PRO A 177 -3.29 4.35 27.48
N THR A 178 -4.56 4.16 27.11
CA THR A 178 -5.06 2.90 26.52
C THR A 178 -5.78 3.11 25.19
N VAL A 179 -5.94 4.35 24.72
CA VAL A 179 -6.64 4.68 23.48
C VAL A 179 -5.79 5.61 22.64
N GLY A 180 -5.43 5.17 21.45
CA GLY A 180 -4.73 5.97 20.45
C GLY A 180 -5.58 6.13 19.20
N VAL A 181 -5.43 7.27 18.53
CA VAL A 181 -6.02 7.55 17.21
C VAL A 181 -4.95 8.04 16.26
N ARG A 182 -4.97 7.55 15.02
CA ARG A 182 -4.11 8.00 13.92
C ARG A 182 -4.95 8.32 12.70
N VAL A 183 -4.68 9.45 12.07
CA VAL A 183 -5.31 9.86 10.82
C VAL A 183 -4.21 10.15 9.81
N ALA A 184 -4.31 9.55 8.63
CA ALA A 184 -3.41 9.77 7.52
C ALA A 184 -4.23 10.21 6.29
N ALA A 185 -3.73 11.19 5.56
CA ALA A 185 -4.31 11.63 4.29
C ALA A 185 -3.20 11.83 3.26
N SER A 186 -3.51 11.52 2.01
CA SER A 186 -2.63 11.78 0.88
C SER A 186 -3.40 12.20 -0.34
N HIS A 187 -2.87 13.18 -1.08
CA HIS A 187 -3.36 13.60 -2.38
C HIS A 187 -2.21 13.62 -3.37
N LEU A 188 -2.38 12.91 -4.48
CA LEU A 188 -1.44 12.90 -5.60
C LEU A 188 -2.16 13.46 -6.82
N GLN A 189 -1.57 14.49 -7.43
CA GLN A 189 -1.99 15.04 -8.70
C GLN A 189 -0.81 14.98 -9.68
N SER A 190 -1.05 14.61 -10.94
CA SER A 190 -0.05 14.62 -12.02
C SER A 190 -0.76 14.71 -13.36
N ASP A 191 -0.16 15.35 -14.36
CA ASP A 191 -0.71 15.39 -15.73
C ASP A 191 -0.31 14.13 -16.55
N GLY A 192 0.66 13.38 -16.07
CA GLY A 192 1.22 12.24 -16.80
C GLY A 192 2.13 12.69 -17.95
N PHE A 193 2.65 11.72 -18.69
CA PHE A 193 3.75 11.96 -19.64
C PHE A 193 3.36 11.78 -21.12
N TYR A 194 2.07 11.63 -21.41
CA TYR A 194 1.54 11.51 -22.77
C TYR A 194 0.95 12.83 -23.24
N THR A 195 1.13 13.13 -24.53
CA THR A 195 0.50 14.27 -25.18
C THR A 195 -0.55 13.78 -26.17
N ASN A 196 -1.75 14.36 -26.15
CA ASN A 196 -2.81 14.02 -27.08
C ASN A 196 -2.92 15.09 -28.19
N ASP A 197 -2.54 14.69 -29.39
CA ASP A 197 -2.48 15.53 -30.57
C ASP A 197 -3.85 15.82 -31.18
N TYR A 198 -4.83 14.94 -31.01
CA TYR A 198 -6.18 15.18 -31.50
C TYR A 198 -6.89 16.26 -30.66
N LEU A 199 -6.80 16.13 -29.34
CA LEU A 199 -7.46 16.99 -28.37
C LEU A 199 -6.64 18.23 -27.98
N LYS A 200 -5.38 18.32 -28.42
CA LYS A 200 -4.45 19.43 -28.13
C LYS A 200 -4.26 19.68 -26.63
N ARG A 201 -4.04 18.60 -25.86
CA ARG A 201 -3.79 18.64 -24.42
C ARG A 201 -2.78 17.57 -24.01
N ASP A 202 -2.14 17.74 -22.86
CA ASP A 202 -1.03 16.92 -22.35
C ASP A 202 -1.32 16.26 -21.00
N ASN A 203 -2.59 16.25 -20.58
CA ASN A 203 -3.03 15.71 -19.30
C ASN A 203 -4.02 14.53 -19.41
N THR A 204 -4.13 13.89 -20.59
CA THR A 204 -5.05 12.75 -20.80
C THR A 204 -4.64 11.47 -20.08
N MET A 205 -3.40 11.43 -19.58
CA MET A 205 -2.85 10.38 -18.72
C MET A 205 -2.65 10.84 -17.27
N GLY A 206 -3.33 11.92 -16.89
CA GLY A 206 -3.22 12.48 -15.56
C GLY A 206 -3.76 11.56 -14.47
N ARG A 207 -3.37 11.82 -13.23
CA ARG A 207 -3.84 11.13 -12.04
C ARG A 207 -4.27 12.15 -11.01
N ASP A 208 -5.43 11.92 -10.38
CA ASP A 208 -5.91 12.65 -9.21
C ASP A 208 -6.41 11.62 -8.20
N GLU A 209 -5.58 11.36 -7.20
CA GLU A 209 -5.79 10.30 -6.22
C GLU A 209 -5.80 10.88 -4.81
N LEU A 210 -6.90 10.69 -4.10
CA LEU A 210 -7.07 11.05 -2.69
C LEU A 210 -7.25 9.77 -1.87
N THR A 211 -6.50 9.64 -0.79
CA THR A 211 -6.72 8.61 0.23
C THR A 211 -6.78 9.26 1.61
N VAL A 212 -7.77 8.87 2.41
CA VAL A 212 -7.90 9.26 3.81
C VAL A 212 -8.13 7.99 4.63
N ARG A 213 -7.38 7.85 5.72
CA ARG A 213 -7.45 6.70 6.61
C ARG A 213 -7.49 7.16 8.06
N GLY A 214 -8.35 6.53 8.84
CA GLY A 214 -8.40 6.67 10.29
C GLY A 214 -8.21 5.32 10.96
N LYS A 215 -7.43 5.29 12.03
CA LYS A 215 -7.24 4.13 12.90
C LYS A 215 -7.49 4.53 14.34
N LEU A 216 -8.20 3.67 15.05
CA LEU A 216 -8.35 3.73 16.50
C LEU A 216 -7.85 2.40 17.07
N VAL A 217 -6.97 2.49 18.06
CA VAL A 217 -6.49 1.34 18.82
C VAL A 217 -6.91 1.52 20.26
N TRP A 218 -7.53 0.49 20.83
CA TRP A 218 -7.97 0.45 22.21
C TRP A 218 -7.41 -0.78 22.92
N GLU A 219 -6.51 -0.53 23.87
CA GLU A 219 -5.96 -1.53 24.77
C GLU A 219 -6.87 -1.67 26.00
N ALA A 220 -7.98 -2.40 25.83
CA ALA A 220 -8.98 -2.58 26.88
C ALA A 220 -8.41 -3.24 28.15
N SER A 221 -7.41 -4.11 27.99
CA SER A 221 -6.63 -4.68 29.10
C SER A 221 -5.30 -5.24 28.58
N PRO A 222 -4.36 -5.67 29.45
CA PRO A 222 -3.12 -6.34 29.03
C PRO A 222 -3.33 -7.61 28.19
N ARG A 223 -4.56 -8.13 28.11
CA ARG A 223 -4.91 -9.36 27.39
C ARG A 223 -5.95 -9.13 26.29
N LEU A 224 -6.39 -7.89 26.06
CA LEU A 224 -7.42 -7.57 25.08
C LEU A 224 -7.12 -6.22 24.42
N ALA A 225 -6.90 -6.25 23.12
CA ALA A 225 -6.76 -5.07 22.29
C ALA A 225 -7.77 -5.11 21.13
N ALA A 226 -8.38 -3.98 20.81
CA ALA A 226 -9.24 -3.79 19.66
C ALA A 226 -8.63 -2.74 18.72
N ARG A 227 -8.73 -2.96 17.41
CA ARG A 227 -8.34 -2.02 16.37
C ARG A 227 -9.53 -1.78 15.46
N LEU A 228 -9.81 -0.53 15.16
CA LEU A 228 -10.79 -0.10 14.18
C LEU A 228 -10.06 0.70 13.11
N THR A 229 -10.27 0.33 11.86
CA THR A 229 -9.74 1.05 10.69
C THR A 229 -10.91 1.50 9.85
N ALA A 230 -10.88 2.74 9.38
CA ALA A 230 -11.75 3.23 8.33
C ALA A 230 -10.88 3.87 7.25
N PHE A 231 -11.24 3.68 5.99
CA PHE A 231 -10.57 4.36 4.90
C PHE A 231 -11.57 4.80 3.84
N HIS A 232 -11.20 5.86 3.14
CA HIS A 232 -11.86 6.38 1.96
C HIS A 232 -10.79 6.69 0.92
N ALA A 233 -10.98 6.22 -0.30
CA ALA A 233 -10.11 6.49 -1.42
C ALA A 233 -10.96 6.90 -2.64
N ARG A 234 -10.46 7.91 -3.36
CA ARG A 234 -10.96 8.34 -4.66
C ARG A 234 -9.77 8.38 -5.61
N ALA A 235 -9.84 7.66 -6.71
CA ALA A 235 -8.91 7.78 -7.82
C ALA A 235 -9.70 8.24 -9.04
N GLN A 236 -9.23 9.29 -9.71
CA GLN A 236 -9.74 9.78 -10.98
C GLN A 236 -8.56 9.93 -11.91
N ASN A 237 -8.31 8.89 -12.69
CA ASN A 237 -7.12 8.79 -13.51
C ASN A 237 -7.50 8.74 -14.98
N GLY A 238 -6.76 9.46 -15.81
CA GLY A 238 -6.81 9.32 -17.25
C GLY A 238 -6.11 8.05 -17.73
N TYR A 239 -6.56 7.53 -18.87
CA TYR A 239 -5.90 6.47 -19.59
C TYR A 239 -5.92 6.71 -21.10
N ASP A 240 -4.79 7.18 -21.62
CA ASP A 240 -4.55 7.44 -23.04
C ASP A 240 -3.15 6.96 -23.47
N ALA A 241 -3.02 5.65 -23.74
CA ALA A 241 -1.72 5.02 -24.04
C ALA A 241 -1.55 4.63 -25.52
N PHE A 242 -2.60 4.72 -26.34
CA PHE A 242 -2.55 4.21 -27.70
C PHE A 242 -1.88 5.21 -28.65
N SER A 243 -0.74 4.79 -29.22
CA SER A 243 0.00 5.50 -30.27
C SER A 243 0.29 4.55 -31.43
N PHE A 244 0.15 5.03 -32.67
CA PHE A 244 0.50 4.26 -33.87
C PHE A 244 2.02 4.05 -34.02
N ASP A 245 2.81 5.01 -33.54
CA ASP A 245 4.26 5.04 -33.71
C ASP A 245 5.00 4.55 -32.46
N ASN A 246 4.26 4.02 -31.48
CA ASN A 246 4.78 3.59 -30.17
C ASN A 246 5.61 4.69 -29.47
N ASP A 247 5.17 5.93 -29.65
CA ASP A 247 5.69 7.10 -28.96
C ASP A 247 4.72 7.52 -27.82
N ARG A 248 4.96 8.68 -27.22
CA ARG A 248 4.11 9.25 -26.17
C ARG A 248 3.06 10.22 -26.71
N THR A 249 2.78 10.14 -28.01
CA THR A 249 1.83 11.01 -28.70
C THR A 249 0.59 10.21 -29.06
N THR A 250 -0.54 10.52 -28.44
CA THR A 250 -1.82 9.85 -28.70
C THR A 250 -2.69 10.69 -29.63
N ILE A 251 -3.67 10.04 -30.25
CA ILE A 251 -4.62 10.69 -31.16
C ILE A 251 -6.08 10.31 -30.84
N SER A 252 -6.31 9.76 -29.65
CA SER A 252 -7.63 9.35 -29.18
C SER A 252 -8.53 10.59 -29.08
N ASP A 253 -9.69 10.57 -29.73
CA ASP A 253 -10.73 11.59 -29.58
C ASP A 253 -11.52 11.39 -28.27
N GLN A 254 -11.55 10.16 -27.76
CA GLN A 254 -12.14 9.78 -26.47
C GLN A 254 -11.16 8.95 -25.63
N PRO A 255 -10.18 9.59 -24.97
CA PRO A 255 -9.33 8.95 -23.98
C PRO A 255 -10.14 8.21 -22.91
N GLY A 256 -9.61 7.09 -22.43
CA GLY A 256 -10.20 6.35 -21.31
C GLY A 256 -10.00 7.08 -19.99
N HIS A 257 -10.76 6.65 -18.98
CA HIS A 257 -10.58 7.07 -17.60
C HIS A 257 -10.85 5.89 -16.66
N ASP A 258 -10.13 5.87 -15.53
CA ASP A 258 -10.38 5.00 -14.41
C ASP A 258 -10.83 5.84 -13.22
N ASP A 259 -12.11 5.75 -12.91
CA ASP A 259 -12.65 6.32 -11.69
C ASP A 259 -12.95 5.20 -10.70
N GLN A 260 -12.40 5.33 -9.49
CA GLN A 260 -12.69 4.42 -8.39
C GLN A 260 -12.96 5.22 -7.13
N ILE A 261 -14.10 4.96 -6.50
CA ILE A 261 -14.39 5.40 -5.14
C ILE A 261 -14.48 4.15 -4.29
N THR A 262 -13.75 4.11 -3.19
CA THR A 262 -13.75 2.98 -2.26
C THR A 262 -13.84 3.50 -0.84
N THR A 263 -14.78 2.96 -0.08
CA THR A 263 -14.89 3.19 1.35
C THR A 263 -14.97 1.85 2.03
N GLY A 264 -14.22 1.66 3.10
CA GLY A 264 -14.31 0.44 3.87
C GLY A 264 -13.93 0.65 5.32
N MET A 265 -14.36 -0.29 6.13
CA MET A 265 -14.11 -0.32 7.56
C MET A 265 -13.70 -1.73 7.96
N GLY A 266 -12.74 -1.84 8.87
CA GLY A 266 -12.25 -3.09 9.42
C GLY A 266 -12.22 -3.01 10.94
N ALA A 267 -12.47 -4.14 11.58
CA ALA A 267 -12.34 -4.30 13.03
C ALA A 267 -11.55 -5.57 13.33
N GLU A 268 -10.54 -5.45 14.18
CA GLU A 268 -9.74 -6.57 14.66
C GLU A 268 -9.77 -6.57 16.19
N ALA A 269 -9.97 -7.73 16.80
CA ALA A 269 -9.80 -7.91 18.24
C ALA A 269 -8.75 -9.00 18.46
N ALA A 270 -7.75 -8.71 19.29
CA ALA A 270 -6.73 -9.65 19.71
C ALA A 270 -6.88 -9.91 21.20
N TRP A 271 -6.98 -11.18 21.59
CA TRP A 271 -7.05 -11.58 22.99
C TRP A 271 -6.13 -12.76 23.27
N THR A 272 -5.58 -12.80 24.49
CA THR A 272 -4.77 -13.93 24.96
C THR A 272 -5.49 -14.66 26.08
N THR A 273 -5.70 -15.96 25.93
CA THR A 273 -6.19 -16.83 27.00
C THR A 273 -5.03 -17.27 27.89
N PRO A 274 -5.22 -17.42 29.22
CA PRO A 274 -4.24 -18.08 30.07
C PRO A 274 -3.90 -19.46 29.49
N ALA A 275 -2.64 -19.87 29.56
CA ALA A 275 -2.26 -21.23 29.20
C ALA A 275 -3.08 -22.21 30.06
N ALA A 276 -3.69 -23.21 29.43
CA ALA A 276 -4.31 -24.29 30.17
C ALA A 276 -3.20 -25.00 30.97
N THR A 277 -3.25 -24.89 32.29
CA THR A 277 -2.50 -25.79 33.17
C THR A 277 -3.08 -27.18 32.94
N LEU A 278 -2.39 -27.98 32.13
CA LEU A 278 -2.60 -29.41 32.07
C LEU A 278 -2.05 -29.96 33.40
N GLU A 279 -2.95 -30.29 34.33
CA GLU A 279 -2.65 -31.20 35.45
C GLU A 279 -2.64 -32.65 34.96
#